data_AF-A0A949JSF3-F1
#
_entry.id   AF-A0A949JSF3-F1
#
_cell.length_a   1.000
_cell.length_b   1.000
_cell.length_c   1.000
_cell.angle_alpha   90.00
_cell.angle_beta   90.00
_cell.angle_gamma   90.00
#
_symmetry.space_group_name_H-M   'P 1'
#
loop_
_entity.id
_entity.type
_entity.pdbx_description
1 polymer ?
#
loop_
_entity_poly.entity_id
_entity_poly.type
_entity_poly.pdbx_seq_one_letter_code
_entity_poly.pdbx_strand_id
1 'polypeptide(L)'
;MNAINTITYDDKAQGRKILPFPPELPFYPHLDELGTLSALGAGKDSLRNIVEAGSIYNMLKDLYSFLSLTDQPYVEILKIASLAAVGEPEGIKLLYALFVAIPPLETFLDDMVDFKNIRKVMEKYSNESTSDDETTERDEWFRKKVMLLSVSLPLPNSSSSDPEKPWLSWSDGVRRAFADPDDKWSEAIIERAKVECEAKAIRIGKITASIDPEKHEKSVLSLMTLIEEIRWKQEILTDTAGRQGKTTMFLKESLGTDWENTINSLKKSKAGNLLAEMLEMQAGKAHTYPQIRSGTAALRSLTMHPALQKTTKTPDILSCLHLYIEHAGEGKLDILLPLGKKVAGINDLPGFSLSDRTLSLDLSGINTSHFISDDGLPIDVDWVDMSESRELSIKALVMSYLDNDSFLAQLLNNPKATNKPGIVSLIAQRCRSLRILSLITNRRDLHTGFNNKVVPMNILMSPAKIPITLLRKFIHIRYVDKMTLIKLSQKGTGLVREDVRREIERYLRSAS
;
A
#
# COMPACT_ATOMS: atom_id res chain seq x y z
N MET A 1 -28.79 2.12 40.65
CA MET A 1 -27.32 2.12 40.81
C MET A 1 -26.75 1.46 39.57
N ASN A 2 -26.21 2.25 38.63
CA ASN A 2 -25.64 1.73 37.39
C ASN A 2 -24.31 1.07 37.71
N ALA A 3 -24.17 -0.20 37.37
CA ALA A 3 -22.91 -0.92 37.48
C ALA A 3 -21.87 -0.18 36.63
N ILE A 4 -20.85 0.38 37.28
CA ILE A 4 -19.66 0.85 36.61
C ILE A 4 -18.96 -0.42 36.13
N ASN A 5 -19.07 -0.71 34.83
CA ASN A 5 -18.26 -1.73 34.19
C ASN A 5 -16.81 -1.24 34.23
N THR A 6 -16.10 -1.56 35.30
CA THR A 6 -14.66 -1.38 35.39
C THR A 6 -14.06 -2.34 34.38
N ILE A 7 -13.60 -1.81 33.24
CA ILE A 7 -12.91 -2.62 32.23
C ILE A 7 -11.53 -2.95 32.81
N THR A 8 -11.41 -4.09 33.47
CA THR A 8 -10.13 -4.70 33.84
C THR A 8 -9.47 -5.26 32.58
N TYR A 9 -8.37 -4.66 32.15
CA TYR A 9 -7.52 -5.24 31.10
C TYR A 9 -6.45 -6.15 31.74
N ASP A 10 -6.44 -7.38 31.27
CA ASP A 10 -5.45 -8.44 31.54
C ASP A 10 -4.10 -8.06 30.89
N ASP A 11 -2.98 -8.56 31.43
CA ASP A 11 -1.64 -8.46 30.84
C ASP A 11 -1.59 -9.07 29.41
N LYS A 12 -2.65 -9.78 29.01
CA LYS A 12 -2.90 -10.27 27.64
C LYS A 12 -3.35 -9.20 26.63
N ALA A 13 -3.64 -7.96 27.03
CA ALA A 13 -4.11 -6.91 26.12
C ALA A 13 -3.02 -6.34 25.18
N GLN A 14 -1.83 -6.96 25.12
CA GLN A 14 -0.68 -6.56 24.27
C GLN A 14 -0.37 -5.06 24.29
N GLY A 15 -0.53 -4.40 25.44
CA GLY A 15 -0.23 -2.98 25.60
C GLY A 15 -1.27 -2.01 25.01
N ARG A 16 -2.49 -2.45 24.72
CA ARG A 16 -3.62 -1.55 24.37
C ARG A 16 -4.01 -0.70 25.59
N LYS A 17 -4.16 0.61 25.39
CA LYS A 17 -4.57 1.57 26.43
C LYS A 17 -5.79 2.37 25.95
N ILE A 18 -6.60 2.85 26.89
CA ILE A 18 -7.70 3.76 26.58
C ILE A 18 -7.15 5.17 26.40
N LEU A 19 -7.37 5.75 25.23
CA LEU A 19 -6.99 7.13 24.92
C LEU A 19 -8.11 8.09 25.40
N PRO A 20 -7.87 8.97 26.39
CA PRO A 20 -8.84 10.00 26.75
C PRO A 20 -9.00 11.03 25.62
N PHE A 21 -10.23 11.50 25.41
CA PHE A 21 -10.53 12.48 24.36
C PHE A 21 -11.14 13.80 24.94
N PRO A 22 -10.68 14.99 24.52
CA PRO A 22 -9.62 15.24 23.54
C PRO A 22 -8.23 14.85 24.06
N PRO A 23 -7.37 14.28 23.21
CA PRO A 23 -6.05 13.90 23.63
C PRO A 23 -5.14 15.13 23.75
N GLU A 24 -4.14 15.04 24.61
CA GLU A 24 -3.01 15.96 24.57
C GLU A 24 -2.15 15.68 23.33
N LEU A 25 -1.60 16.73 22.71
CA LEU A 25 -0.74 16.60 21.54
C LEU A 25 0.73 16.73 21.99
N PRO A 26 1.45 15.62 22.24
CA PRO A 26 2.74 15.64 22.95
C PRO A 26 3.84 16.38 22.20
N PHE A 27 3.83 16.40 20.86
CA PHE A 27 4.84 17.12 20.07
C PHE A 27 4.52 18.59 19.89
N TYR A 28 3.26 19.00 20.10
CA TYR A 28 2.83 20.37 19.87
C TYR A 28 3.66 21.43 20.61
N PRO A 29 4.04 21.25 21.90
CA PRO A 29 4.91 22.20 22.61
C PRO A 29 6.36 22.23 22.11
N HIS A 30 6.76 21.31 21.23
CA HIS A 30 8.14 21.11 20.78
C HIS A 30 8.31 21.32 19.27
N LEU A 31 7.28 21.79 18.56
CA LEU A 31 7.35 22.06 17.12
C LEU A 31 8.37 23.15 16.78
N ASP A 32 8.54 24.15 17.64
CA ASP A 32 9.54 25.21 17.44
C ASP A 32 10.98 24.66 17.49
N GLU A 33 11.24 23.71 18.41
CA GLU A 33 12.53 23.02 18.50
C GLU A 33 12.84 22.29 17.18
N LEU A 34 11.87 21.52 16.67
CA LEU A 34 12.00 20.82 15.40
C LEU A 34 12.13 21.78 14.21
N GLY A 35 11.41 22.90 14.22
CA GLY A 35 11.42 23.89 13.14
C GLY A 35 12.81 24.46 12.86
N THR A 36 13.63 24.64 13.90
CA THR A 36 15.01 25.13 13.75
C THR A 36 15.94 24.21 12.95
N LEU A 37 15.64 22.90 12.92
CA LEU A 37 16.45 21.90 12.22
C LEU A 37 16.15 21.82 10.71
N SER A 38 14.96 22.26 10.27
CA SER A 38 14.56 22.24 8.86
C SER A 38 15.41 23.15 7.96
N ALA A 39 16.06 24.16 8.54
CA ALA A 39 16.86 25.17 7.83
C ALA A 39 18.24 24.66 7.36
N LEU A 40 18.66 23.46 7.77
CA LEU A 40 19.97 22.89 7.42
C LEU A 40 19.90 22.12 6.09
N GLY A 41 19.89 22.86 4.98
CA GLY A 41 19.55 22.39 3.63
C GLY A 41 20.38 21.24 3.03
N ALA A 42 21.58 20.93 3.54
CA ALA A 42 22.48 19.95 2.92
C ALA A 42 22.00 18.48 2.99
N GLY A 43 21.01 18.16 3.83
CA GLY A 43 20.45 16.79 3.94
C GLY A 43 19.10 16.58 3.24
N LYS A 44 18.40 17.65 2.85
CA LYS A 44 17.02 17.56 2.34
C LYS A 44 16.95 16.83 1.00
N ASP A 45 17.92 17.05 0.11
CA ASP A 45 17.94 16.44 -1.22
C ASP A 45 18.19 14.92 -1.14
N SER A 46 19.09 14.47 -0.25
CA SER A 46 19.33 13.04 -0.02
C SER A 46 18.07 12.33 0.49
N LEU A 47 17.38 12.94 1.46
CA LEU A 47 16.11 12.41 1.99
C LEU A 47 15.01 12.37 0.92
N ARG A 48 14.93 13.38 0.05
CA ARG A 48 13.98 13.38 -1.07
C ARG A 48 14.27 12.26 -2.07
N ASN A 49 15.54 12.03 -2.41
CA ASN A 49 15.91 10.94 -3.33
C ASN A 49 15.50 9.57 -2.79
N ILE A 50 15.57 9.36 -1.48
CA ILE A 50 15.11 8.12 -0.82
C ILE A 50 13.59 7.94 -1.00
N VAL A 51 12.81 9.02 -0.95
CA VAL A 51 11.36 8.96 -1.13
C VAL A 51 10.97 8.62 -2.57
N GLU A 52 11.79 9.00 -3.55
CA GLU A 52 11.58 8.70 -4.97
C GLU A 52 11.83 7.22 -5.33
N ALA A 53 12.41 6.42 -4.43
CA ALA A 53 12.79 5.02 -4.66
C ALA A 53 11.62 4.01 -4.79
N GLY A 54 10.37 4.47 -4.74
CA GLY A 54 9.19 3.67 -5.04
C GLY A 54 8.45 3.15 -3.80
N SER A 55 8.46 1.83 -3.56
CA SER A 55 7.67 1.24 -2.47
C SER A 55 8.19 1.68 -1.09
N ILE A 56 7.32 1.69 -0.07
CA ILE A 56 7.71 2.00 1.32
C ILE A 56 8.87 1.11 1.81
N TYR A 57 8.96 -0.11 1.29
CA TYR A 57 9.99 -1.07 1.67
C TYR A 57 11.34 -0.77 1.03
N ASN A 58 11.38 -0.28 -0.22
CA ASN A 58 12.61 0.24 -0.81
C ASN A 58 13.06 1.50 -0.08
N MET A 59 12.12 2.42 0.18
CA MET A 59 12.38 3.64 0.94
C MET A 59 12.98 3.34 2.32
N LEU A 60 12.45 2.33 3.01
CA LEU A 60 12.96 1.80 4.27
C LEU A 60 14.43 1.34 4.14
N LYS A 61 14.75 0.49 3.16
CA LYS A 61 16.11 -0.02 2.93
C LYS A 61 17.10 1.09 2.62
N ASP A 62 16.69 2.02 1.77
CA ASP A 62 17.53 3.15 1.34
C ASP A 62 17.74 4.11 2.51
N LEU A 63 16.69 4.38 3.31
CA LEU A 63 16.78 5.17 4.52
C LEU A 63 17.74 4.55 5.53
N TYR A 64 17.68 3.25 5.77
CA TYR A 64 18.57 2.60 6.73
C TYR A 64 20.00 2.50 6.23
N SER A 65 20.19 2.26 4.95
CA SER A 65 21.51 2.34 4.33
C SER A 65 22.09 3.74 4.52
N PHE A 66 21.30 4.78 4.27
CA PHE A 66 21.68 6.17 4.49
C PHE A 66 22.03 6.46 5.97
N LEU A 67 21.18 6.05 6.91
CA LEU A 67 21.42 6.26 8.34
C LEU A 67 22.67 5.52 8.85
N SER A 68 22.91 4.29 8.37
CA SER A 68 24.09 3.50 8.75
C SER A 68 25.42 4.08 8.23
N LEU A 69 25.37 4.86 7.16
CA LEU A 69 26.55 5.52 6.57
C LEU A 69 26.78 6.94 7.12
N THR A 70 25.86 7.44 7.94
CA THR A 70 25.93 8.81 8.47
C THR A 70 26.58 8.81 9.85
N ASP A 71 27.51 9.73 10.11
CA ASP A 71 28.19 9.84 11.42
C ASP A 71 27.23 10.19 12.58
N GLN A 72 26.11 10.83 12.27
CA GLN A 72 25.13 11.34 13.25
C GLN A 72 23.69 10.97 12.86
N PRO A 73 23.31 9.68 12.91
CA PRO A 73 21.98 9.21 12.48
C PRO A 73 20.83 9.88 13.25
N TYR A 74 21.04 10.23 14.52
CA TYR A 74 20.04 10.94 15.34
C TYR A 74 19.67 12.31 14.77
N VAL A 75 20.61 13.01 14.13
CA VAL A 75 20.35 14.33 13.51
C VAL A 75 19.45 14.16 12.28
N GLU A 76 19.69 13.14 11.47
CA GLU A 76 18.86 12.84 10.31
C GLU A 76 17.45 12.39 10.71
N ILE A 77 17.31 11.62 11.79
CA ILE A 77 16.00 11.28 12.37
C ILE A 77 15.24 12.54 12.81
N LEU A 78 15.92 13.48 13.47
CA LEU A 78 15.30 14.74 13.88
C LEU A 78 14.92 15.62 12.68
N LYS A 79 15.71 15.60 11.59
CA LYS A 79 15.35 16.29 10.33
C LYS A 79 14.11 15.68 9.68
N ILE A 80 13.99 14.35 9.67
CA ILE A 80 12.77 13.67 9.18
C ILE A 80 11.55 14.10 9.99
N ALA A 81 11.66 14.09 11.32
CA ALA A 81 10.59 14.56 12.20
C ALA A 81 10.26 16.04 11.98
N SER A 82 11.27 16.89 11.76
CA SER A 82 11.10 18.30 11.43
C SER A 82 10.32 18.51 10.13
N LEU A 83 10.67 17.79 9.05
CA LEU A 83 9.93 17.83 7.80
C LEU A 83 8.46 17.39 8.00
N ALA A 84 8.24 16.30 8.74
CA ALA A 84 6.90 15.80 9.05
C ALA A 84 6.08 16.81 9.89
N ALA A 85 6.72 17.49 10.84
CA ALA A 85 6.09 18.49 11.70
C ALA A 85 5.56 19.70 10.91
N VAL A 86 6.23 20.09 9.82
CA VAL A 86 5.80 21.16 8.91
C VAL A 86 4.77 20.66 7.87
N GLY A 87 4.52 19.35 7.83
CA GLY A 87 3.58 18.73 6.89
C GLY A 87 4.17 18.43 5.51
N GLU A 88 5.50 18.39 5.38
CA GLU A 88 6.16 18.04 4.11
C GLU A 88 5.92 16.54 3.78
N PRO A 89 5.39 16.21 2.59
CA PRO A 89 5.11 14.82 2.16
C PRO A 89 6.27 13.85 2.37
N GLU A 90 7.48 14.27 2.03
CA GLU A 90 8.69 13.47 2.14
C GLU A 90 8.99 13.13 3.60
N GLY A 91 8.82 14.11 4.50
CA GLY A 91 9.01 13.93 5.93
C GLY A 91 8.03 12.91 6.51
N ILE A 92 6.75 13.00 6.14
CA ILE A 92 5.71 12.07 6.61
C ILE A 92 5.98 10.64 6.13
N LYS A 93 6.35 10.47 4.86
CA LYS A 93 6.66 9.15 4.29
C LYS A 93 7.89 8.51 4.96
N LEU A 94 8.96 9.28 5.13
CA LEU A 94 10.16 8.82 5.82
C LEU A 94 9.92 8.54 7.30
N LEU A 95 9.05 9.33 7.94
CA LEU A 95 8.62 9.07 9.31
C LEU A 95 7.91 7.71 9.40
N TYR A 96 6.96 7.42 8.50
CA TYR A 96 6.32 6.10 8.48
C TYR A 96 7.32 4.98 8.19
N ALA A 97 8.27 5.18 7.28
CA ALA A 97 9.35 4.24 7.00
C ALA A 97 10.18 3.95 8.27
N LEU A 98 10.55 4.99 9.01
CA LEU A 98 11.35 4.89 10.25
C LEU A 98 10.68 4.00 11.31
N PHE A 99 9.35 4.04 11.39
CA PHE A 99 8.58 3.28 12.38
C PHE A 99 8.07 1.92 11.88
N VAL A 100 8.41 1.50 10.66
CA VAL A 100 7.99 0.17 10.18
C VAL A 100 8.62 -0.91 11.03
N ALA A 101 7.77 -1.69 11.70
CA ALA A 101 8.15 -2.94 12.32
C ALA A 101 7.68 -4.12 11.46
N ILE A 102 8.52 -5.14 11.41
CA ILE A 102 8.15 -6.45 10.88
C ILE A 102 7.66 -7.29 12.06
N PRO A 103 6.39 -7.73 12.05
CA PRO A 103 5.93 -8.69 13.03
C PRO A 103 6.61 -10.05 12.80
N PRO A 104 6.70 -10.92 13.82
CA PRO A 104 7.28 -12.24 13.68
C PRO A 104 6.63 -13.03 12.54
N LEU A 105 7.40 -13.95 11.94
CA LEU A 105 6.91 -14.79 10.83
C LEU A 105 5.66 -15.57 11.24
N GLU A 106 5.58 -15.97 12.50
CA GLU A 106 4.45 -16.65 13.13
C GLU A 106 3.16 -15.82 12.98
N THR A 107 3.24 -14.51 13.25
CA THR A 107 2.11 -13.59 13.11
C THR A 107 1.66 -13.43 11.66
N PHE A 108 2.60 -13.42 10.71
CA PHE A 108 2.23 -13.41 9.28
C PHE A 108 1.52 -14.69 8.87
N LEU A 109 1.89 -15.80 9.50
CA LEU A 109 1.40 -17.11 9.13
C LEU A 109 0.09 -17.45 9.79
N ASP A 110 -0.23 -16.93 10.98
CA ASP A 110 -1.55 -17.10 11.60
C ASP A 110 -2.69 -16.69 10.64
N ASP A 111 -2.49 -15.62 9.86
CA ASP A 111 -3.43 -15.18 8.81
C ASP A 111 -3.48 -16.12 7.59
N MET A 112 -2.46 -16.96 7.40
CA MET A 112 -2.19 -17.76 6.20
C MET A 112 -2.21 -19.28 6.44
N VAL A 113 -2.25 -19.75 7.70
CA VAL A 113 -2.12 -21.17 8.06
C VAL A 113 -3.19 -22.03 7.39
N ASP A 114 -4.39 -21.50 7.21
CA ASP A 114 -5.50 -22.23 6.60
C ASP A 114 -5.40 -22.34 5.07
N PHE A 115 -4.45 -21.64 4.43
CA PHE A 115 -4.25 -21.59 2.98
C PHE A 115 -5.55 -21.39 2.18
N LYS A 116 -6.45 -20.54 2.70
CA LYS A 116 -7.80 -20.31 2.17
C LYS A 116 -7.77 -19.77 0.75
N ASN A 117 -6.78 -18.93 0.42
CA ASN A 117 -6.68 -18.33 -0.90
C ASN A 117 -6.20 -19.34 -1.93
N ILE A 118 -5.15 -20.12 -1.63
CA ILE A 118 -4.66 -21.18 -2.51
C ILE A 118 -5.76 -22.19 -2.78
N ARG A 119 -6.46 -22.69 -1.75
CA ARG A 119 -7.55 -23.67 -1.93
C ARG A 119 -8.58 -23.18 -2.95
N LYS A 120 -9.08 -21.95 -2.76
CA LYS A 120 -10.06 -21.35 -3.67
C LYS A 120 -9.56 -21.14 -5.09
N VAL A 121 -8.28 -20.74 -5.25
CA VAL A 121 -7.67 -20.55 -6.57
C VAL A 121 -7.49 -21.89 -7.29
N MET A 122 -6.96 -22.89 -6.59
CA MET A 122 -6.67 -24.20 -7.17
C MET A 122 -7.95 -25.00 -7.46
N GLU A 123 -8.97 -24.95 -6.57
CA GLU A 123 -10.31 -25.51 -6.84
C GLU A 123 -10.93 -24.90 -8.09
N LYS A 124 -10.79 -23.58 -8.26
CA LYS A 124 -11.26 -22.89 -9.45
C LYS A 124 -10.54 -23.39 -10.71
N TYR A 125 -9.22 -23.54 -10.68
CA TYR A 125 -8.46 -24.10 -11.81
C TYR A 125 -8.81 -25.55 -12.12
N SER A 126 -9.07 -26.38 -11.10
CA SER A 126 -9.54 -27.74 -11.32
C SER A 126 -10.89 -27.77 -12.04
N ASN A 127 -11.80 -26.87 -11.67
CA ASN A 127 -13.11 -26.76 -12.32
C ASN A 127 -13.01 -26.15 -13.73
N GLU A 128 -12.20 -25.11 -13.92
CA GLU A 128 -12.01 -24.45 -15.23
C GLU A 128 -11.34 -25.39 -16.24
N SER A 129 -10.49 -26.33 -15.83
CA SER A 129 -9.90 -27.32 -16.75
C SER A 129 -10.91 -28.29 -17.40
N THR A 130 -12.19 -28.24 -17.00
CA THR A 130 -13.29 -28.98 -17.63
C THR A 130 -14.14 -28.13 -18.59
N SER A 131 -13.90 -26.82 -18.63
CA SER A 131 -14.53 -25.86 -19.53
C SER A 131 -13.50 -25.31 -20.53
N ASP A 132 -13.89 -25.05 -21.78
CA ASP A 132 -13.03 -24.50 -22.86
C ASP A 132 -12.54 -23.05 -22.61
N ASP A 133 -12.51 -22.56 -21.37
CA ASP A 133 -12.02 -21.22 -21.03
C ASP A 133 -10.49 -21.17 -21.12
N GLU A 134 -9.96 -20.22 -21.89
CA GLU A 134 -8.51 -20.00 -22.06
C GLU A 134 -7.85 -19.66 -20.71
N THR A 135 -7.13 -20.62 -20.13
CA THR A 135 -6.28 -20.37 -18.96
C THR A 135 -5.12 -19.46 -19.35
N THR A 136 -4.90 -18.39 -18.58
CA THR A 136 -3.76 -17.50 -18.83
C THR A 136 -2.43 -18.19 -18.50
N GLU A 137 -1.35 -17.87 -19.21
CA GLU A 137 0.01 -18.38 -18.95
C GLU A 137 0.43 -18.20 -17.47
N ARG A 138 -0.01 -17.10 -16.87
CA ARG A 138 0.21 -16.81 -15.45
C ARG A 138 -0.50 -17.81 -14.53
N ASP A 139 -1.75 -18.17 -14.85
CA ASP A 139 -2.54 -19.12 -14.06
C ASP A 139 -1.94 -20.53 -14.15
N GLU A 140 -1.47 -20.92 -15.34
CA GLU A 140 -0.73 -22.19 -15.52
C GLU A 140 0.59 -22.22 -14.74
N TRP A 141 1.36 -21.12 -14.79
CA TRP A 141 2.61 -21.03 -14.04
C TRP A 141 2.37 -21.13 -12.54
N PHE A 142 1.35 -20.44 -12.03
CA PHE A 142 0.96 -20.52 -10.62
C PHE A 142 0.60 -21.96 -10.22
N ARG A 143 -0.20 -22.65 -11.05
CA ARG A 143 -0.55 -24.07 -10.83
C ARG A 143 0.71 -24.95 -10.79
N LYS A 144 1.62 -24.79 -11.74
CA LYS A 144 2.90 -25.53 -11.78
C LYS A 144 3.74 -25.24 -10.54
N LYS A 145 3.82 -23.98 -10.10
CA LYS A 145 4.56 -23.59 -8.88
C LYS A 145 4.02 -24.29 -7.64
N VAL A 146 2.71 -24.32 -7.43
CA VAL A 146 2.08 -25.03 -6.29
C VAL A 146 2.45 -26.52 -6.28
N MET A 147 2.39 -27.17 -7.45
CA MET A 147 2.75 -28.58 -7.59
C MET A 147 4.24 -28.81 -7.33
N LEU A 148 5.11 -28.00 -7.94
CA LEU A 148 6.57 -28.11 -7.80
C LEU A 148 7.01 -27.93 -6.34
N LEU A 149 6.47 -26.93 -5.64
CA LEU A 149 6.81 -26.68 -4.24
C LEU A 149 6.47 -27.85 -3.30
N SER A 150 5.46 -28.65 -3.66
CA SER A 150 5.07 -29.82 -2.89
C SER A 150 6.07 -30.97 -3.03
N VAL A 151 6.83 -30.98 -4.14
CA VAL A 151 7.88 -31.96 -4.45
C VAL A 151 9.26 -31.48 -4.01
N SER A 152 9.61 -30.23 -4.33
CA SER A 152 10.97 -29.69 -4.13
C SER A 152 11.27 -29.32 -2.69
N LEU A 153 10.26 -28.88 -1.92
CA LEU A 153 10.40 -28.46 -0.53
C LEU A 153 9.35 -29.15 0.34
N PRO A 154 9.38 -30.49 0.48
CA PRO A 154 8.31 -31.22 1.16
C PRO A 154 8.13 -30.73 2.61
N LEU A 155 6.87 -30.71 3.08
CA LEU A 155 6.56 -30.46 4.50
C LEU A 155 6.49 -31.80 5.26
N PRO A 156 6.52 -31.78 6.60
CA PRO A 156 6.28 -32.97 7.42
C PRO A 156 5.01 -33.72 6.97
N ASN A 157 5.12 -35.04 6.80
CA ASN A 157 4.05 -35.93 6.34
C ASN A 157 3.48 -35.64 4.95
N SER A 158 4.23 -34.98 4.07
CA SER A 158 3.81 -34.79 2.67
C SER A 158 3.55 -36.11 1.92
N SER A 159 4.18 -37.22 2.35
CA SER A 159 4.03 -38.55 1.73
C SER A 159 2.63 -39.15 1.84
N SER A 160 1.79 -38.68 2.77
CA SER A 160 0.39 -39.12 2.89
C SER A 160 -0.61 -38.19 2.20
N SER A 161 -0.13 -37.18 1.46
CA SER A 161 -1.00 -36.22 0.77
C SER A 161 -1.37 -36.69 -0.63
N ASP A 162 -2.56 -36.30 -1.10
CA ASP A 162 -3.02 -36.55 -2.46
C ASP A 162 -2.05 -35.85 -3.45
N PRO A 163 -1.35 -36.61 -4.32
CA PRO A 163 -0.40 -36.03 -5.27
C PRO A 163 -1.05 -35.11 -6.30
N GLU A 164 -2.37 -35.24 -6.55
CA GLU A 164 -3.11 -34.33 -7.43
C GLU A 164 -3.53 -33.04 -6.74
N LYS A 165 -3.66 -33.06 -5.41
CA LYS A 165 -4.12 -31.93 -4.59
C LYS A 165 -3.25 -31.69 -3.35
N PRO A 166 -1.93 -31.50 -3.52
CA PRO A 166 -1.00 -31.45 -2.40
C PRO A 166 -1.21 -30.23 -1.50
N TRP A 167 -1.81 -29.14 -2.00
CA TRP A 167 -2.11 -27.94 -1.21
C TRP A 167 -3.13 -28.16 -0.08
N LEU A 168 -3.92 -29.24 -0.13
CA LEU A 168 -4.89 -29.54 0.93
C LEU A 168 -4.23 -29.87 2.26
N SER A 169 -3.05 -30.50 2.23
CA SER A 169 -2.27 -30.89 3.41
C SER A 169 -1.33 -29.80 3.92
N TRP A 170 -1.18 -28.68 3.20
CA TRP A 170 -0.20 -27.63 3.55
C TRP A 170 -0.44 -27.03 4.93
N SER A 171 -1.70 -26.81 5.33
CA SER A 171 -2.04 -26.30 6.67
C SER A 171 -1.45 -27.19 7.77
N ASP A 172 -1.69 -28.49 7.70
CA ASP A 172 -1.22 -29.44 8.70
C ASP A 172 0.30 -29.60 8.66
N GLY A 173 0.88 -29.62 7.45
CA GLY A 173 2.32 -29.68 7.26
C GLY A 173 3.04 -28.46 7.84
N VAL A 174 2.50 -27.25 7.63
CA VAL A 174 3.06 -26.01 8.18
C VAL A 174 2.90 -25.97 9.70
N ARG A 175 1.72 -26.31 10.25
CA ARG A 175 1.53 -26.37 11.71
C ARG A 175 2.52 -27.32 12.39
N ARG A 176 2.77 -28.49 11.78
CA ARG A 176 3.78 -29.44 12.28
C ARG A 176 5.20 -28.93 12.13
N ALA A 177 5.50 -28.28 11.01
CA ALA A 177 6.81 -27.68 10.77
C ALA A 177 7.13 -26.55 11.77
N PHE A 178 6.13 -25.79 12.21
CA PHE A 178 6.27 -24.80 13.29
C PHE A 178 6.49 -25.40 14.67
N ALA A 179 5.87 -26.54 14.93
CA ALA A 179 6.05 -27.25 16.19
C ALA A 179 7.40 -27.99 16.26
N ASP A 180 8.10 -28.12 15.14
CA ASP A 180 9.44 -28.69 15.06
C ASP A 180 10.46 -27.63 15.56
N PRO A 181 11.28 -27.94 16.57
CA PRO A 181 12.30 -27.00 17.06
C PRO A 181 13.46 -26.78 16.08
N ASP A 182 13.56 -27.58 15.01
CA ASP A 182 14.57 -27.40 13.97
C ASP A 182 14.11 -26.44 12.87
N ASP A 183 14.94 -25.44 12.55
CA ASP A 183 14.72 -24.46 11.47
C ASP A 183 14.75 -25.05 10.05
N LYS A 184 14.91 -26.38 9.90
CA LYS A 184 15.06 -27.07 8.60
C LYS A 184 13.85 -26.88 7.66
N TRP A 185 12.69 -26.52 8.19
CA TRP A 185 11.48 -26.29 7.40
C TRP A 185 11.23 -24.81 7.06
N SER A 186 12.08 -23.89 7.53
CA SER A 186 11.87 -22.44 7.38
C SER A 186 11.63 -22.03 5.93
N GLU A 187 12.49 -22.49 5.02
CA GLU A 187 12.38 -22.19 3.58
C GLU A 187 11.05 -22.72 3.01
N ALA A 188 10.69 -23.95 3.36
CA ALA A 188 9.45 -24.58 2.91
C ALA A 188 8.21 -23.80 3.38
N ILE A 189 8.21 -23.31 4.62
CA ILE A 189 7.14 -22.48 5.20
C ILE A 189 7.05 -21.14 4.47
N ILE A 190 8.17 -20.43 4.31
CA ILE A 190 8.23 -19.10 3.70
C ILE A 190 7.74 -19.14 2.25
N GLU A 191 8.18 -20.13 1.47
CA GLU A 191 7.74 -20.25 0.08
C GLU A 191 6.23 -20.47 -0.02
N ARG A 192 5.62 -21.18 0.93
CA ARG A 192 4.16 -21.39 0.97
C ARG A 192 3.41 -20.13 1.39
N ALA A 193 3.96 -19.35 2.31
CA ALA A 193 3.44 -18.03 2.66
C ALA A 193 3.44 -17.08 1.45
N LYS A 194 4.53 -17.07 0.66
CA LYS A 194 4.64 -16.29 -0.58
C LYS A 194 3.58 -16.70 -1.60
N VAL A 195 3.33 -18.01 -1.73
CA VAL A 195 2.29 -18.54 -2.63
C VAL A 195 0.89 -18.20 -2.14
N GLU A 196 0.64 -18.19 -0.83
CA GLU A 196 -0.66 -17.78 -0.26
C GLU A 196 -0.93 -16.28 -0.52
N CYS A 197 0.09 -15.44 -0.36
CA CYS A 197 0.04 -14.03 -0.74
C CYS A 197 -0.26 -13.87 -2.23
N GLU A 198 0.42 -14.63 -3.08
CA GLU A 198 0.21 -14.60 -4.53
C GLU A 198 -1.19 -15.08 -4.92
N ALA A 199 -1.71 -16.13 -4.28
CA ALA A 199 -3.09 -16.59 -4.45
C ALA A 199 -4.10 -15.50 -4.06
N LYS A 200 -3.86 -14.81 -2.93
CA LYS A 200 -4.70 -13.69 -2.48
C LYS A 200 -4.69 -12.56 -3.53
N ALA A 201 -3.52 -12.22 -4.09
CA ALA A 201 -3.41 -11.23 -5.16
C ALA A 201 -4.16 -11.65 -6.44
N ILE A 202 -4.07 -12.92 -6.85
CA ILE A 202 -4.82 -13.46 -7.99
C ILE A 202 -6.34 -13.33 -7.73
N ARG A 203 -6.80 -13.71 -6.54
CA ARG A 203 -8.23 -13.61 -6.17
C ARG A 203 -8.70 -12.17 -6.21
N ILE A 204 -7.97 -11.25 -5.60
CA ILE A 204 -8.33 -9.83 -5.64
C ILE A 204 -8.35 -9.34 -7.09
N GLY A 205 -7.35 -9.66 -7.90
CA GLY A 205 -7.33 -9.29 -9.32
C GLY A 205 -8.56 -9.79 -10.08
N LYS A 206 -8.98 -11.04 -9.87
CA LYS A 206 -10.20 -11.61 -10.47
C LYS A 206 -11.48 -10.92 -9.98
N ILE A 207 -11.57 -10.62 -8.68
CA ILE A 207 -12.70 -9.90 -8.09
C ILE A 207 -12.77 -8.48 -8.68
N THR A 208 -11.67 -7.73 -8.66
CA THR A 208 -11.56 -6.38 -9.23
C THR A 208 -11.93 -6.35 -10.71
N ALA A 209 -11.51 -7.35 -11.50
CA ALA A 209 -11.86 -7.45 -12.92
C ALA A 209 -13.36 -7.68 -13.16
N SER A 210 -14.07 -8.27 -12.20
CA SER A 210 -15.51 -8.60 -12.31
C SER A 210 -16.45 -7.49 -11.82
N ILE A 211 -15.98 -6.65 -10.89
CA ILE A 211 -16.74 -5.58 -10.25
C ILE A 211 -16.90 -4.40 -11.23
N ASP A 212 -18.05 -3.71 -11.21
CA ASP A 212 -18.20 -2.42 -11.90
C ASP A 212 -17.62 -1.31 -11.00
N PRO A 213 -16.51 -0.65 -11.38
CA PRO A 213 -15.85 0.30 -10.49
C PRO A 213 -16.68 1.55 -10.17
N GLU A 214 -17.70 1.88 -10.96
CA GLU A 214 -18.59 3.04 -10.71
C GLU A 214 -19.62 2.72 -9.64
N LYS A 215 -20.14 1.48 -9.64
CA LYS A 215 -21.16 1.06 -8.67
C LYS A 215 -20.57 0.63 -7.35
N HIS A 216 -19.29 0.26 -7.33
CA HIS A 216 -18.62 -0.36 -6.19
C HIS A 216 -17.22 0.23 -5.97
N GLU A 217 -17.09 1.53 -6.15
CA GLU A 217 -15.82 2.22 -6.08
C GLU A 217 -15.08 2.04 -4.75
N LYS A 218 -15.81 2.19 -3.62
CA LYS A 218 -15.26 1.95 -2.27
C LYS A 218 -14.68 0.54 -2.15
N SER A 219 -15.33 -0.45 -2.75
CA SER A 219 -14.84 -1.84 -2.77
C SER A 219 -13.58 -1.96 -3.63
N VAL A 220 -13.50 -1.27 -4.77
CA VAL A 220 -12.29 -1.27 -5.61
C VAL A 220 -11.11 -0.65 -4.86
N LEU A 221 -11.29 0.51 -4.22
CA LEU A 221 -10.26 1.17 -3.40
C LEU A 221 -9.76 0.30 -2.24
N SER A 222 -10.68 -0.35 -1.53
CA SER A 222 -10.35 -1.31 -0.47
C SER A 222 -9.54 -2.50 -1.01
N LEU A 223 -9.95 -3.07 -2.14
CA LEU A 223 -9.23 -4.15 -2.80
C LEU A 223 -7.83 -3.71 -3.27
N MET A 224 -7.66 -2.47 -3.70
CA MET A 224 -6.33 -1.93 -4.05
C MET A 224 -5.42 -1.78 -2.84
N THR A 225 -5.94 -1.27 -1.73
CA THR A 225 -5.17 -1.18 -0.47
C THR A 225 -4.70 -2.58 -0.03
N LEU A 226 -5.56 -3.59 -0.16
CA LEU A 226 -5.20 -4.98 0.12
C LEU A 226 -4.12 -5.52 -0.82
N ILE A 227 -4.07 -5.09 -2.09
CA ILE A 227 -3.00 -5.47 -3.04
C ILE A 227 -1.66 -4.88 -2.60
N GLU A 228 -1.63 -3.62 -2.19
CA GLU A 228 -0.41 -2.98 -1.67
C GLU A 228 0.09 -3.69 -0.42
N GLU A 229 -0.81 -4.04 0.49
CA GLU A 229 -0.49 -4.82 1.69
C GLU A 229 0.11 -6.19 1.33
N ILE A 230 -0.48 -6.90 0.36
CA ILE A 230 0.04 -8.20 -0.09
C ILE A 230 1.43 -8.05 -0.69
N ARG A 231 1.67 -7.02 -1.50
CA ARG A 231 2.99 -6.77 -2.09
C ARG A 231 4.03 -6.52 -1.01
N TRP A 232 3.70 -5.66 -0.04
CA TRP A 232 4.57 -5.41 1.11
C TRP A 232 4.88 -6.70 1.88
N LYS A 233 3.87 -7.56 2.12
CA LYS A 233 4.06 -8.88 2.74
C LYS A 233 5.00 -9.79 1.92
N GLN A 234 4.88 -9.80 0.59
CA GLN A 234 5.76 -10.59 -0.28
C GLN A 234 7.21 -10.10 -0.27
N GLU A 235 7.42 -8.78 -0.30
CA GLU A 235 8.76 -8.17 -0.21
C GLU A 235 9.42 -8.53 1.13
N ILE A 236 8.66 -8.46 2.23
CA ILE A 236 9.11 -8.89 3.56
C ILE A 236 9.49 -10.36 3.60
N LEU A 237 8.60 -11.25 3.17
CA LEU A 237 8.83 -12.71 3.19
C LEU A 237 10.06 -13.12 2.37
N THR A 238 10.48 -12.31 1.42
CA THR A 238 11.69 -12.56 0.62
C THR A 238 12.95 -12.24 1.41
N ASP A 239 12.93 -11.18 2.23
CA ASP A 239 14.09 -10.69 2.96
C ASP A 239 14.20 -11.24 4.38
N THR A 240 13.09 -11.64 5.00
CA THR A 240 13.09 -12.24 6.35
C THR A 240 13.36 -13.74 6.34
N ALA A 241 13.78 -14.31 5.21
CA ALA A 241 14.08 -15.72 5.11
C ALA A 241 15.23 -16.10 6.08
N GLY A 242 14.88 -16.78 7.17
CA GLY A 242 15.81 -17.19 8.23
C GLY A 242 15.72 -16.40 9.55
N ARG A 243 14.74 -15.51 9.73
CA ARG A 243 14.52 -14.75 10.98
C ARG A 243 13.26 -15.23 11.72
N GLN A 244 13.34 -16.37 12.40
CA GLN A 244 12.23 -16.89 13.21
C GLN A 244 12.18 -16.25 14.62
N GLY A 245 10.97 -16.08 15.16
CA GLY A 245 10.74 -15.83 16.59
C GLY A 245 11.05 -14.44 17.16
N LYS A 246 11.38 -13.42 16.35
CA LYS A 246 11.59 -12.05 16.86
C LYS A 246 10.93 -11.00 15.98
N THR A 247 10.16 -10.11 16.62
CA THR A 247 9.80 -8.81 16.04
C THR A 247 11.08 -8.06 15.74
N THR A 248 11.26 -7.65 14.48
CA THR A 248 12.40 -6.83 14.08
C THR A 248 11.92 -5.46 13.67
N MET A 249 12.31 -4.46 14.48
CA MET A 249 12.40 -3.11 13.98
C MET A 249 13.67 -3.02 13.15
N PHE A 250 13.55 -2.95 11.83
CA PHE A 250 14.70 -2.93 10.94
C PHE A 250 15.69 -1.82 11.29
N LEU A 251 15.23 -0.62 11.67
CA LEU A 251 16.12 0.46 12.06
C LEU A 251 17.10 0.03 13.17
N LYS A 252 16.58 -0.67 14.19
CA LYS A 252 17.39 -1.19 15.30
C LYS A 252 18.39 -2.23 14.83
N GLU A 253 17.98 -3.11 13.92
CA GLU A 253 18.86 -4.13 13.35
C GLU A 253 19.95 -3.52 12.45
N SER A 254 19.59 -2.57 11.59
CA SER A 254 20.48 -1.91 10.65
C SER A 254 21.51 -1.01 11.34
N LEU A 255 21.13 -0.32 12.43
CA LEU A 255 22.06 0.48 13.21
C LEU A 255 22.94 -0.37 14.13
N GLY A 256 22.56 -1.62 14.44
CA GLY A 256 23.37 -2.54 15.24
C GLY A 256 23.84 -1.92 16.56
N THR A 257 25.16 -1.78 16.74
CA THR A 257 25.77 -1.18 17.93
C THR A 257 25.52 0.32 18.06
N ASP A 258 25.25 1.02 16.96
CA ASP A 258 24.99 2.46 16.96
C ASP A 258 23.55 2.80 17.39
N TRP A 259 22.67 1.79 17.49
CA TRP A 259 21.30 1.98 17.95
C TRP A 259 21.25 2.66 19.33
N GLU A 260 21.96 2.13 20.32
CA GLU A 260 21.94 2.67 21.68
C GLU A 260 22.52 4.08 21.73
N ASN A 261 23.60 4.33 20.99
CA ASN A 261 24.20 5.67 20.86
C ASN A 261 23.24 6.67 20.21
N THR A 262 22.49 6.23 19.20
CA THR A 262 21.48 7.03 18.49
C THR A 262 20.33 7.38 19.42
N ILE A 263 19.74 6.40 20.10
CA ILE A 263 18.66 6.59 21.07
C ILE A 263 19.11 7.52 22.21
N ASN A 264 20.28 7.28 22.80
CA ASN A 264 20.81 8.13 23.87
C ASN A 264 21.08 9.57 23.40
N SER A 265 21.43 9.75 22.13
CA SER A 265 21.64 11.08 21.55
C SER A 265 20.32 11.80 21.26
N LEU A 266 19.28 11.09 20.79
CA LEU A 266 17.93 11.63 20.64
C LEU A 266 17.38 12.12 21.99
N LYS A 267 17.57 11.35 23.07
CA LYS A 267 17.10 11.68 24.42
C LYS A 267 17.68 12.99 25.00
N LYS A 268 18.70 13.60 24.37
CA LYS A 268 19.29 14.88 24.80
C LYS A 268 18.40 16.10 24.51
N SER A 269 17.41 15.97 23.63
CA SER A 269 16.47 17.03 23.29
C SER A 269 15.04 16.64 23.68
N LYS A 270 14.10 17.58 23.83
CA LYS A 270 12.74 17.23 24.28
C LYS A 270 11.96 16.53 23.17
N ALA A 271 12.00 17.07 21.96
CA ALA A 271 11.40 16.43 20.79
C ALA A 271 12.08 15.08 20.49
N GLY A 272 13.41 15.01 20.62
CA GLY A 272 14.17 13.78 20.42
C GLY A 272 13.87 12.71 21.47
N ASN A 273 13.64 13.08 22.73
CA ASN A 273 13.22 12.13 23.77
C ASN A 273 11.87 11.47 23.43
N LEU A 274 10.88 12.25 22.99
CA LEU A 274 9.59 11.71 22.55
C LEU A 274 9.75 10.75 21.35
N LEU A 275 10.60 11.10 20.38
CA LEU A 275 10.89 10.20 19.25
C LEU A 275 11.56 8.91 19.71
N ALA A 276 12.53 9.00 20.62
CA ALA A 276 13.20 7.84 21.19
C ALA A 276 12.21 6.91 21.92
N GLU A 277 11.31 7.48 22.72
CA GLU A 277 10.24 6.74 23.40
C GLU A 277 9.31 6.05 22.39
N MET A 278 8.91 6.74 21.32
CA MET A 278 8.11 6.13 20.26
C MET A 278 8.84 4.96 19.59
N LEU A 279 10.14 5.11 19.31
CA LEU A 279 10.95 4.07 18.67
C LEU A 279 11.06 2.84 19.56
N GLU A 280 11.26 3.04 20.86
CA GLU A 280 11.29 1.97 21.87
C GLU A 280 9.93 1.29 22.02
N MET A 281 8.83 2.04 22.09
CA MET A 281 7.46 1.50 22.15
C MET A 281 7.13 0.69 20.89
N GLN A 282 7.46 1.21 19.72
CA GLN A 282 7.20 0.56 18.45
C GLN A 282 8.01 -0.73 18.27
N ALA A 283 9.25 -0.76 18.78
CA ALA A 283 10.06 -1.99 18.82
C ALA A 283 9.41 -3.10 19.68
N GLY A 284 8.66 -2.73 20.72
CA GLY A 284 7.91 -3.67 21.55
C GLY A 284 6.57 -4.10 20.96
N LYS A 285 5.81 -3.17 20.38
CA LYS A 285 4.43 -3.41 19.89
C LYS A 285 4.33 -3.94 18.46
N ALA A 286 5.36 -3.72 17.64
CA ALA A 286 5.44 -4.26 16.29
C ALA A 286 4.34 -3.79 15.32
N HIS A 287 3.82 -2.56 15.44
CA HIS A 287 2.76 -2.13 14.52
C HIS A 287 3.24 -2.17 13.06
N THR A 288 2.42 -2.74 12.18
CA THR A 288 2.76 -2.82 10.76
C THR A 288 2.66 -1.45 10.09
N TYR A 289 3.26 -1.30 8.90
CA TYR A 289 3.13 -0.06 8.13
C TYR A 289 1.66 0.34 7.86
N PRO A 290 0.77 -0.56 7.39
CA PRO A 290 -0.64 -0.21 7.20
C PRO A 290 -1.33 0.26 8.48
N GLN A 291 -0.98 -0.35 9.62
CA GLN A 291 -1.51 0.02 10.93
C GLN A 291 -1.08 1.42 11.34
N ILE A 292 0.21 1.73 11.26
CA ILE A 292 0.75 3.06 11.57
C ILE A 292 0.11 4.11 10.66
N ARG A 293 0.09 3.87 9.34
CA ARG A 293 -0.43 4.83 8.37
C ARG A 293 -1.92 5.11 8.61
N SER A 294 -2.72 4.05 8.68
CA SER A 294 -4.18 4.15 8.79
C SER A 294 -4.64 4.61 10.17
N GLY A 295 -3.98 4.13 11.22
CA GLY A 295 -4.23 4.53 12.60
C GLY A 295 -3.93 6.00 12.85
N THR A 296 -2.79 6.48 12.35
CA THR A 296 -2.42 7.88 12.43
C THR A 296 -3.41 8.77 11.68
N ALA A 297 -3.77 8.39 10.45
CA ALA A 297 -4.72 9.14 9.64
C ALA A 297 -6.12 9.19 10.28
N ALA A 298 -6.66 8.05 10.72
CA ALA A 298 -7.95 7.98 11.39
C ALA A 298 -7.97 8.82 12.68
N LEU A 299 -6.91 8.76 13.49
CA LEU A 299 -6.82 9.55 14.71
C LEU A 299 -6.72 11.06 14.43
N ARG A 300 -5.96 11.45 13.41
CA ARG A 300 -5.88 12.84 12.93
C ARG A 300 -7.24 13.35 12.49
N SER A 301 -7.98 12.57 11.71
CA SER A 301 -9.31 12.95 11.27
C SER A 301 -10.30 13.05 12.44
N LEU A 302 -10.24 12.11 13.40
CA LEU A 302 -11.08 12.14 14.61
C LEU A 302 -10.81 13.38 15.48
N THR A 303 -9.54 13.76 15.63
CA THR A 303 -9.15 14.97 16.37
C THR A 303 -9.62 16.25 15.69
N MET A 304 -9.89 16.20 14.39
CA MET A 304 -10.51 17.27 13.60
C MET A 304 -12.04 17.15 13.47
N HIS A 305 -12.68 16.15 14.08
CA HIS A 305 -14.13 15.96 13.92
C HIS A 305 -14.92 17.14 14.53
N PRO A 306 -15.84 17.80 13.80
CA PRO A 306 -16.52 19.01 14.28
C PRO A 306 -17.23 18.87 15.64
N ALA A 307 -17.90 17.73 15.86
CA ALA A 307 -18.55 17.45 17.15
C ALA A 307 -17.56 17.26 18.31
N LEU A 308 -16.33 16.84 18.03
CA LEU A 308 -15.30 16.51 19.03
C LEU A 308 -14.27 17.63 19.21
N GLN A 309 -14.04 18.42 18.17
CA GLN A 309 -13.10 19.52 18.12
C GLN A 309 -13.48 20.58 19.16
N LYS A 310 -12.58 20.81 20.13
CA LYS A 310 -12.67 21.93 21.08
C LYS A 310 -11.72 23.08 20.71
N THR A 311 -10.75 22.82 19.83
CA THR A 311 -9.67 23.73 19.47
C THR A 311 -9.62 23.93 17.95
N THR A 312 -9.35 25.16 17.49
CA THR A 312 -9.20 25.47 16.05
C THR A 312 -7.87 24.99 15.46
N LYS A 313 -6.98 24.43 16.29
CA LYS A 313 -5.63 24.04 15.90
C LYS A 313 -5.65 22.68 15.21
N THR A 314 -5.02 22.61 14.05
CA THR A 314 -4.79 21.35 13.33
C THR A 314 -3.83 20.46 14.13
N PRO A 315 -4.19 19.19 14.39
CA PRO A 315 -3.32 18.26 15.09
C PRO A 315 -2.07 17.96 14.25
N ASP A 316 -0.90 17.97 14.89
CA ASP A 316 0.36 17.62 14.22
C ASP A 316 0.48 16.10 14.04
N ILE A 317 1.18 15.68 12.99
CA ILE A 317 1.25 14.29 12.59
C ILE A 317 2.05 13.43 13.58
N LEU A 318 3.07 14.01 14.21
CA LEU A 318 3.92 13.33 15.19
C LEU A 318 3.14 12.98 16.45
N SER A 319 2.34 13.93 16.96
CA SER A 319 1.41 13.69 18.07
C SER A 319 0.40 12.60 17.74
N CYS A 320 -0.20 12.62 16.55
CA CYS A 320 -1.14 11.57 16.15
C CYS A 320 -0.46 10.20 16.09
N LEU A 321 0.74 10.13 15.52
CA LEU A 321 1.51 8.89 15.45
C LEU A 321 1.91 8.39 16.84
N HIS A 322 2.38 9.29 17.72
CA HIS A 322 2.73 8.99 19.10
C HIS A 322 1.54 8.38 19.84
N LEU A 323 0.39 9.05 19.82
CA LEU A 323 -0.82 8.60 20.49
C LEU A 323 -1.27 7.24 19.97
N TYR A 324 -1.18 7.01 18.65
CA TYR A 324 -1.49 5.72 18.05
C TYR A 324 -0.53 4.63 18.57
N ILE A 325 0.79 4.82 18.45
CA ILE A 325 1.78 3.84 18.91
C ILE A 325 1.62 3.57 20.41
N GLU A 326 1.37 4.59 21.22
CA GLU A 326 1.25 4.42 22.68
C GLU A 326 -0.02 3.65 23.09
N HIS A 327 -1.15 3.86 22.41
CA HIS A 327 -2.45 3.37 22.86
C HIS A 327 -2.98 2.18 22.07
N ALA A 328 -2.58 2.02 20.81
CA ALA A 328 -3.06 0.94 19.96
C ALA A 328 -2.39 -0.40 20.28
N GLY A 329 -3.08 -1.49 19.95
CA GLY A 329 -2.61 -2.88 20.01
C GLY A 329 -3.34 -3.70 18.95
N GLU A 330 -2.63 -4.54 18.19
CA GLU A 330 -3.21 -5.38 17.13
C GLU A 330 -4.05 -4.62 16.08
N GLY A 331 -3.73 -3.35 15.81
CA GLY A 331 -4.52 -2.51 14.90
C GLY A 331 -5.87 -2.06 15.47
N LYS A 332 -6.06 -2.17 16.79
CA LYS A 332 -7.23 -1.68 17.51
C LYS A 332 -6.87 -0.55 18.46
N LEU A 333 -7.74 0.44 18.57
CA LEU A 333 -7.60 1.60 19.45
C LEU A 333 -8.91 1.82 20.21
N ASP A 334 -8.85 2.07 21.51
CA ASP A 334 -10.03 2.44 22.31
C ASP A 334 -9.91 3.90 22.73
N ILE A 335 -10.96 4.68 22.48
CA ILE A 335 -11.00 6.11 22.76
C ILE A 335 -12.16 6.40 23.71
N LEU A 336 -11.86 7.05 24.85
CA LEU A 336 -12.88 7.47 25.79
C LEU A 336 -13.41 8.86 25.43
N LEU A 337 -14.66 8.90 24.99
CA LEU A 337 -15.35 10.13 24.63
C LEU A 337 -15.88 10.89 25.87
N PRO A 338 -15.91 12.23 25.81
CA PRO A 338 -16.47 13.04 26.88
C PRO A 338 -17.99 12.87 27.00
N LEU A 339 -18.50 13.00 28.22
CA LEU A 339 -19.92 12.96 28.58
C LEU A 339 -20.80 13.81 27.65
N GLY A 340 -21.88 13.21 27.14
CA GLY A 340 -22.93 13.90 26.37
C GLY A 340 -22.57 14.21 24.92
N LYS A 341 -21.37 13.87 24.45
CA LYS A 341 -21.00 14.05 23.04
C LYS A 341 -21.41 12.84 22.22
N LYS A 342 -22.41 13.03 21.35
CA LYS A 342 -22.75 12.07 20.30
C LYS A 342 -21.93 12.39 19.06
N VAL A 343 -21.29 11.37 18.49
CA VAL A 343 -20.55 11.49 17.24
C VAL A 343 -21.39 10.82 16.15
N ALA A 344 -22.39 11.56 15.67
CA ALA A 344 -23.29 11.08 14.62
C ALA A 344 -22.49 10.79 13.33
N GLY A 345 -22.84 9.72 12.63
CA GLY A 345 -22.18 9.30 11.39
C GLY A 345 -20.94 8.41 11.57
N ILE A 346 -20.28 8.42 12.74
CA ILE A 346 -19.11 7.55 12.97
C ILE A 346 -19.51 6.09 13.15
N ASN A 347 -20.60 5.81 13.87
CA ASN A 347 -21.03 4.44 14.16
C ASN A 347 -21.49 3.67 12.92
N ASP A 348 -21.84 4.39 11.86
CA ASP A 348 -22.26 3.80 10.59
C ASP A 348 -21.05 3.46 9.70
N LEU A 349 -19.85 3.91 10.08
CA LEU A 349 -18.63 3.61 9.35
C LEU A 349 -18.07 2.23 9.77
N PRO A 350 -17.72 1.38 8.80
CA PRO A 350 -17.06 0.10 9.07
C PRO A 350 -15.79 0.28 9.92
N GLY A 351 -15.61 -0.61 10.89
CA GLY A 351 -14.46 -0.60 11.81
C GLY A 351 -14.58 0.40 12.96
N PHE A 352 -15.67 1.16 13.07
CA PHE A 352 -15.98 1.98 14.24
C PHE A 352 -17.11 1.33 15.04
N SER A 353 -16.97 1.30 16.37
CA SER A 353 -18.03 0.84 17.26
C SER A 353 -18.04 1.69 18.52
N LEU A 354 -19.22 2.13 18.94
CA LEU A 354 -19.41 2.92 20.15
C LEU A 354 -20.17 2.11 21.18
N SER A 355 -19.53 1.84 22.31
CA SER A 355 -20.14 1.21 23.48
C SER A 355 -20.11 2.20 24.64
N ASP A 356 -21.28 2.68 25.07
CA ASP A 356 -21.47 3.73 26.07
C ASP A 356 -20.72 5.04 25.75
N ARG A 357 -19.45 5.11 26.15
CA ARG A 357 -18.53 6.24 25.92
C ARG A 357 -17.21 5.83 25.27
N THR A 358 -17.00 4.55 25.05
CA THR A 358 -15.78 4.04 24.44
C THR A 358 -16.03 3.86 22.96
N LEU A 359 -15.37 4.68 22.16
CA LEU A 359 -15.27 4.51 20.71
C LEU A 359 -14.09 3.57 20.44
N SER A 360 -14.40 2.36 19.99
CA SER A 360 -13.41 1.38 19.55
C SER A 360 -13.23 1.47 18.04
N LEU A 361 -11.97 1.63 17.62
CA LEU A 361 -11.55 1.58 16.24
C LEU A 361 -10.86 0.25 15.98
N ASP A 362 -11.28 -0.43 14.91
CA ASP A 362 -10.63 -1.62 14.36
C ASP A 362 -10.19 -1.32 12.93
N LEU A 363 -8.87 -1.16 12.73
CA LEU A 363 -8.30 -0.80 11.44
C LEU A 363 -8.55 -1.85 10.36
N SER A 364 -8.82 -3.12 10.73
CA SER A 364 -9.15 -4.16 9.75
C SER A 364 -10.49 -3.92 9.07
N GLY A 365 -11.41 -3.22 9.75
CA GLY A 365 -12.72 -2.84 9.22
C GLY A 365 -12.76 -1.46 8.58
N ILE A 366 -11.78 -0.59 8.84
CA ILE A 366 -11.81 0.80 8.39
C ILE A 366 -11.50 0.89 6.89
N ASN A 367 -12.37 1.58 6.16
CA ASN A 367 -12.08 1.96 4.78
C ASN A 367 -11.08 3.14 4.74
N THR A 368 -9.81 2.81 4.54
CA THR A 368 -8.68 3.74 4.54
C THR A 368 -8.75 4.84 3.50
N SER A 369 -9.47 4.63 2.39
CA SER A 369 -9.64 5.64 1.33
C SER A 369 -10.35 6.92 1.79
N HIS A 370 -11.06 6.86 2.91
CA HIS A 370 -11.66 8.05 3.50
C HIS A 370 -10.67 8.93 4.27
N PHE A 371 -9.51 8.39 4.65
CA PHE A 371 -8.58 9.04 5.57
C PHE A 371 -7.20 9.28 4.96
N ILE A 372 -6.89 8.61 3.85
CA ILE A 372 -5.57 8.59 3.23
C ILE A 372 -5.71 8.93 1.74
N SER A 373 -4.88 9.83 1.23
CA SER A 373 -4.76 10.12 -0.21
C SER A 373 -3.97 9.03 -0.96
N ASP A 374 -3.96 9.14 -2.28
CA ASP A 374 -3.34 8.16 -3.17
C ASP A 374 -1.82 8.07 -3.00
N ASP A 375 -1.19 9.17 -2.57
CA ASP A 375 0.23 9.22 -2.24
C ASP A 375 0.54 8.71 -0.83
N GLY A 376 -0.46 8.20 -0.11
CA GLY A 376 -0.32 7.58 1.21
C GLY A 376 -0.30 8.56 2.38
N LEU A 377 -0.64 9.84 2.15
CA LEU A 377 -0.67 10.86 3.19
C LEU A 377 -2.05 10.97 3.85
N PRO A 378 -2.13 11.38 5.12
CA PRO A 378 -3.42 11.70 5.75
C PRO A 378 -4.12 12.89 5.07
N ILE A 379 -5.43 12.78 4.86
CA ILE A 379 -6.25 13.88 4.32
C ILE A 379 -7.11 14.53 5.41
N ASP A 380 -7.47 15.79 5.16
CA ASP A 380 -8.50 16.47 5.94
C ASP A 380 -9.86 15.91 5.56
N VAL A 381 -10.50 15.26 6.54
CA VAL A 381 -11.79 14.63 6.34
C VAL A 381 -12.89 15.66 6.53
N ASP A 382 -13.71 15.81 5.50
CA ASP A 382 -15.01 16.45 5.64
C ASP A 382 -15.99 15.43 6.22
N TRP A 383 -16.26 15.57 7.52
CA TRP A 383 -17.16 14.69 8.26
C TRP A 383 -18.63 14.87 7.89
N VAL A 384 -19.00 15.99 7.25
CA VAL A 384 -20.35 16.21 6.73
C VAL A 384 -20.54 15.35 5.48
N ASP A 385 -19.59 15.46 4.54
CA ASP A 385 -19.55 14.69 3.29
C ASP A 385 -19.28 13.19 3.51
N MET A 386 -18.68 12.77 4.62
CA MET A 386 -18.48 11.33 4.94
C MET A 386 -19.80 10.56 5.07
N SER A 387 -20.86 11.24 5.50
CA SER A 387 -22.18 10.66 5.69
C SER A 387 -22.99 10.59 4.38
N GLU A 388 -22.66 11.45 3.42
CA GLU A 388 -23.22 11.40 2.07
C GLU A 388 -22.30 10.52 1.20
N SER A 389 -22.84 9.54 0.49
CA SER A 389 -22.02 8.72 -0.39
C SER A 389 -21.48 9.59 -1.53
N ARG A 390 -20.27 10.15 -1.38
CA ARG A 390 -19.52 10.70 -2.51
C ARG A 390 -19.37 9.60 -3.55
N GLU A 391 -20.11 9.71 -4.64
CA GLU A 391 -19.83 9.00 -5.89
C GLU A 391 -18.55 9.64 -6.44
N LEU A 392 -17.39 9.05 -6.13
CA LEU A 392 -16.16 9.44 -6.80
C LEU A 392 -16.26 8.88 -8.24
N SER A 393 -15.79 9.65 -9.21
CA SER A 393 -15.87 9.24 -10.62
C SER A 393 -14.70 8.31 -10.93
N ILE A 394 -14.89 7.24 -11.73
CA ILE A 394 -13.78 6.39 -12.21
C ILE A 394 -12.66 7.22 -12.85
N LYS A 395 -12.97 8.37 -13.47
CA LYS A 395 -11.94 9.28 -14.01
C LYS A 395 -11.09 9.88 -12.89
N ALA A 396 -11.70 10.26 -11.77
CA ALA A 396 -10.97 10.72 -10.57
C ALA A 396 -10.12 9.58 -10.02
N LEU A 397 -10.67 8.37 -9.88
CA LEU A 397 -9.92 7.18 -9.47
C LEU A 397 -8.73 6.88 -10.38
N VAL A 398 -8.90 6.99 -11.70
CA VAL A 398 -7.79 6.81 -12.65
C VAL A 398 -6.72 7.88 -12.48
N MET A 399 -7.11 9.15 -12.33
CA MET A 399 -6.18 10.27 -12.11
C MET A 399 -5.37 10.10 -10.84
N SER A 400 -6.04 9.67 -9.78
CA SER A 400 -5.50 9.33 -8.45
C SER A 400 -4.43 8.25 -8.50
N TYR A 401 -4.60 7.25 -9.37
CA TYR A 401 -3.70 6.09 -9.46
C TYR A 401 -2.94 6.00 -10.79
N LEU A 402 -2.66 7.13 -11.46
CA LEU A 402 -1.93 7.17 -12.73
C LEU A 402 -0.50 6.61 -12.67
N ASP A 403 0.12 6.67 -11.49
CA ASP A 403 1.47 6.15 -11.24
C ASP A 403 1.47 4.73 -10.65
N ASN A 404 0.29 4.17 -10.36
CA ASN A 404 0.15 2.81 -9.87
C ASN A 404 -0.09 1.82 -11.03
N ASP A 405 1.00 1.29 -11.54
CA ASP A 405 1.03 0.27 -12.57
C ASP A 405 0.11 -0.92 -12.29
N SER A 406 0.09 -1.41 -11.05
CA SER A 406 -0.71 -2.60 -10.70
C SER A 406 -2.20 -2.29 -10.80
N PHE A 407 -2.63 -1.12 -10.31
CA PHE A 407 -3.99 -0.64 -10.45
C PHE A 407 -4.38 -0.51 -11.92
N LEU A 408 -3.58 0.20 -12.72
CA LEU A 408 -3.88 0.42 -14.13
C LEU A 408 -3.95 -0.90 -14.91
N ALA A 409 -3.06 -1.85 -14.63
CA ALA A 409 -3.10 -3.16 -15.27
C ALA A 409 -4.40 -3.93 -14.93
N GLN A 410 -4.85 -3.88 -13.67
CA GLN A 410 -6.10 -4.52 -13.26
C GLN A 410 -7.33 -3.82 -13.83
N LEU A 411 -7.35 -2.50 -13.85
CA LEU A 411 -8.43 -1.72 -14.43
C LEU A 411 -8.54 -1.98 -15.94
N LEU A 412 -7.42 -2.07 -16.65
CA LEU A 412 -7.38 -2.41 -18.08
C LEU A 412 -7.78 -3.88 -18.36
N ASN A 413 -7.75 -4.76 -17.36
CA ASN A 413 -8.31 -6.10 -17.45
C ASN A 413 -9.82 -6.15 -17.17
N ASN A 414 -10.43 -5.04 -16.76
CA ASN A 414 -11.86 -4.96 -16.50
C ASN A 414 -12.62 -4.38 -17.71
N PRO A 415 -13.37 -5.21 -18.48
CA PRO A 415 -14.09 -4.74 -19.67
C PRO A 415 -15.17 -3.71 -19.35
N LYS A 416 -15.75 -3.71 -18.14
CA LYS A 416 -16.74 -2.71 -17.73
C LYS A 416 -16.11 -1.33 -17.57
N ALA A 417 -14.85 -1.26 -17.14
CA ALA A 417 -14.11 -0.01 -17.04
C ALA A 417 -13.57 0.45 -18.41
N THR A 418 -13.00 -0.46 -19.20
CA THR A 418 -12.35 -0.12 -20.48
C THR A 418 -13.34 0.19 -21.59
N ASN A 419 -14.58 -0.29 -21.50
CA ASN A 419 -15.66 0.08 -22.40
C ASN A 419 -16.23 1.48 -22.09
N LYS A 420 -15.80 2.17 -21.03
CA LYS A 420 -16.29 3.52 -20.75
C LYS A 420 -15.51 4.57 -21.55
N PRO A 421 -16.20 5.48 -22.27
CA PRO A 421 -15.54 6.52 -23.04
C PRO A 421 -14.64 7.39 -22.16
N GLY A 422 -13.39 7.55 -22.58
CA GLY A 422 -12.45 8.47 -21.93
C GLY A 422 -11.52 7.84 -20.89
N ILE A 423 -11.77 6.62 -20.41
CA ILE A 423 -10.94 5.99 -19.37
C ILE A 423 -9.57 5.58 -19.94
N VAL A 424 -9.56 4.72 -20.96
CA VAL A 424 -8.30 4.26 -21.57
C VAL A 424 -7.56 5.41 -22.25
N SER A 425 -8.30 6.38 -22.82
CA SER A 425 -7.68 7.56 -23.42
C SER A 425 -6.97 8.44 -22.39
N LEU A 426 -7.54 8.58 -21.18
CA LEU A 426 -6.94 9.34 -20.08
C LEU A 426 -5.64 8.69 -19.63
N ILE A 427 -5.66 7.36 -19.45
CA ILE A 427 -4.46 6.58 -19.11
C ILE A 427 -3.41 6.74 -20.20
N ALA A 428 -3.79 6.54 -21.48
CA ALA A 428 -2.86 6.65 -22.61
C ALA A 428 -2.23 8.06 -22.74
N GLN A 429 -2.96 9.11 -22.35
CA GLN A 429 -2.49 10.49 -22.43
C GLN A 429 -1.58 10.88 -21.26
N ARG A 430 -1.87 10.40 -20.04
CA ARG A 430 -1.25 10.89 -18.81
C ARG A 430 -0.25 9.92 -18.19
N CYS A 431 -0.42 8.62 -18.41
CA CYS A 431 0.47 7.59 -17.85
C CYS A 431 1.85 7.65 -18.51
N ARG A 432 2.91 7.47 -17.72
CA ARG A 432 4.30 7.41 -18.19
C ARG A 432 4.90 6.00 -18.14
N SER A 433 4.18 5.03 -17.56
CA SER A 433 4.67 3.66 -17.45
C SER A 433 4.71 2.96 -18.80
N LEU A 434 5.91 2.52 -19.18
CA LEU A 434 6.12 1.70 -20.38
C LEU A 434 5.34 0.39 -20.32
N ARG A 435 5.18 -0.20 -19.14
CA ARG A 435 4.48 -1.47 -18.96
C ARG A 435 3.01 -1.33 -19.32
N ILE A 436 2.35 -0.29 -18.80
CA ILE A 436 0.93 -0.02 -19.02
C ILE A 436 0.67 0.43 -20.45
N LEU A 437 1.47 1.36 -20.97
CA LEU A 437 1.33 1.80 -22.35
C LEU A 437 1.53 0.63 -23.32
N SER A 438 2.52 -0.24 -23.08
CA SER A 438 2.71 -1.46 -23.88
C SER A 438 1.50 -2.39 -23.81
N LEU A 439 0.91 -2.58 -22.64
CA LEU A 439 -0.31 -3.38 -22.46
C LEU A 439 -1.48 -2.83 -23.31
N ILE A 440 -1.69 -1.51 -23.28
CA ILE A 440 -2.71 -0.84 -24.11
C ILE A 440 -2.39 -1.03 -25.61
N THR A 441 -1.12 -0.89 -26.01
CA THR A 441 -0.75 -1.07 -27.42
C THR A 441 -0.99 -2.50 -27.90
N ASN A 442 -0.77 -3.52 -27.07
CA ASN A 442 -0.83 -4.92 -27.48
C ASN A 442 -2.26 -5.49 -27.52
N ARG A 443 -3.18 -4.90 -26.76
CA ARG A 443 -4.57 -5.37 -26.67
C ARG A 443 -5.52 -4.55 -27.54
N ARG A 444 -6.08 -5.20 -28.57
CA ARG A 444 -6.91 -4.54 -29.61
C ARG A 444 -8.15 -3.86 -29.04
N ASP A 445 -8.78 -4.44 -28.04
CA ASP A 445 -9.95 -3.92 -27.34
C ASP A 445 -9.69 -2.57 -26.64
N LEU A 446 -8.44 -2.29 -26.26
CA LEU A 446 -8.07 -1.08 -25.53
C LEU A 446 -7.75 0.13 -26.42
N HIS A 447 -7.53 -0.08 -27.72
CA HIS A 447 -7.18 0.99 -28.66
C HIS A 447 -8.03 1.03 -29.93
N THR A 448 -9.09 0.22 -29.99
CA THR A 448 -10.07 0.21 -31.08
C THR A 448 -11.50 0.32 -30.53
N GLY A 449 -12.45 0.72 -31.38
CA GLY A 449 -13.85 0.91 -31.00
C GLY A 449 -14.24 2.36 -30.71
N PHE A 450 -15.54 2.60 -30.56
CA PHE A 450 -16.11 3.94 -30.41
C PHE A 450 -15.54 4.67 -29.17
N ASN A 451 -15.42 3.96 -28.06
CA ASN A 451 -14.99 4.52 -26.77
C ASN A 451 -13.48 4.81 -26.68
N ASN A 452 -12.68 4.16 -27.54
CA ASN A 452 -11.21 4.19 -27.50
C ASN A 452 -10.57 4.77 -28.78
N LYS A 453 -11.35 5.44 -29.64
CA LYS A 453 -10.89 5.95 -30.95
C LYS A 453 -9.69 6.90 -30.87
N VAL A 454 -9.55 7.65 -29.77
CA VAL A 454 -8.47 8.62 -29.56
C VAL A 454 -7.22 8.00 -28.92
N VAL A 455 -7.26 6.74 -28.48
CA VAL A 455 -6.14 6.08 -27.79
C VAL A 455 -4.90 5.97 -28.69
N PRO A 456 -4.98 5.54 -29.97
CA PRO A 456 -3.81 5.50 -30.85
C PRO A 456 -3.10 6.85 -30.98
N MET A 457 -3.88 7.94 -31.04
CA MET A 457 -3.33 9.30 -31.08
C MET A 457 -2.55 9.63 -29.81
N ASN A 458 -3.17 9.43 -28.65
CA ASN A 458 -2.57 9.76 -27.36
C ASN A 458 -1.27 8.99 -27.12
N ILE A 459 -1.21 7.73 -27.57
CA ILE A 459 0.00 6.90 -27.46
C ILE A 459 1.12 7.44 -28.37
N LEU A 460 0.82 7.87 -29.60
CA LEU A 460 1.81 8.47 -30.50
C LEU A 460 2.37 9.81 -29.99
N MET A 461 1.54 10.57 -29.27
CA MET A 461 1.91 11.83 -28.61
C MET A 461 2.53 11.63 -27.22
N SER A 462 2.62 10.39 -26.74
CA SER A 462 3.16 10.13 -25.41
C SER A 462 4.67 10.46 -25.36
N PRO A 463 5.13 11.18 -24.33
CA PRO A 463 6.56 11.42 -24.13
C PRO A 463 7.32 10.16 -23.66
N ALA A 464 6.60 9.09 -23.28
CA ALA A 464 7.20 7.85 -22.83
C ALA A 464 7.99 7.16 -23.96
N LYS A 465 9.11 6.51 -23.61
CA LYS A 465 10.02 5.82 -24.54
C LYS A 465 9.47 4.47 -25.06
N ILE A 466 8.20 4.43 -25.48
CA ILE A 466 7.59 3.24 -26.10
C ILE A 466 8.40 2.85 -27.35
N PRO A 467 8.76 1.57 -27.54
CA PRO A 467 9.46 1.11 -28.74
C PRO A 467 8.68 1.40 -30.03
N ILE A 468 9.37 1.90 -31.05
CA ILE A 468 8.75 2.24 -32.35
C ILE A 468 8.08 1.02 -33.02
N THR A 469 8.60 -0.18 -32.75
CA THR A 469 8.05 -1.45 -33.24
C THR A 469 6.60 -1.67 -32.79
N LEU A 470 6.25 -1.25 -31.57
CA LEU A 470 4.89 -1.32 -31.05
C LEU A 470 3.99 -0.20 -31.59
N LEU A 471 4.57 0.96 -31.90
CA LEU A 471 3.85 2.14 -32.36
C LEU A 471 3.54 2.13 -33.87
N ARG A 472 4.36 1.45 -34.67
CA ARG A 472 4.25 1.46 -36.15
C ARG A 472 2.85 1.12 -36.65
N LYS A 473 2.14 0.21 -35.99
CA LYS A 473 0.76 -0.18 -36.37
C LYS A 473 -0.26 0.96 -36.26
N PHE A 474 -0.02 1.95 -35.40
CA PHE A 474 -0.89 3.11 -35.23
C PHE A 474 -0.58 4.24 -36.22
N ILE A 475 0.58 4.19 -36.89
CA ILE A 475 0.97 5.08 -37.99
C ILE A 475 0.28 4.58 -39.27
N HIS A 476 -1.04 4.61 -39.27
CA HIS A 476 -1.86 4.18 -40.40
C HIS A 476 -3.19 4.93 -40.40
N ILE A 477 -3.72 5.26 -41.58
CA ILE A 477 -5.00 5.98 -41.77
C ILE A 477 -6.22 5.30 -41.12
N ARG A 478 -6.08 4.02 -40.76
CA ARG A 478 -7.11 3.22 -40.08
C ARG A 478 -7.30 3.63 -38.62
N TYR A 479 -6.22 4.11 -37.98
CA TYR A 479 -6.19 4.45 -36.56
C TYR A 479 -6.13 5.97 -36.33
N VAL A 480 -5.43 6.69 -37.20
CA VAL A 480 -5.28 8.14 -37.15
C VAL A 480 -5.52 8.71 -38.53
N ASP A 481 -6.36 9.74 -38.66
CA ASP A 481 -6.67 10.33 -39.97
C ASP A 481 -5.43 10.95 -40.65
N LYS A 482 -5.45 10.97 -41.99
CA LYS A 482 -4.31 11.45 -42.80
C LYS A 482 -3.91 12.89 -42.47
N MET A 483 -4.88 13.77 -42.19
CA MET A 483 -4.61 15.16 -41.86
C MET A 483 -3.88 15.29 -40.52
N THR A 484 -4.26 14.51 -39.52
CA THR A 484 -3.56 14.52 -38.25
C THR A 484 -2.17 13.90 -38.34
N LEU A 485 -1.97 12.82 -39.12
CA LEU A 485 -0.62 12.29 -39.39
C LEU A 485 0.28 13.35 -40.05
N ILE A 486 -0.24 14.12 -41.01
CA ILE A 486 0.51 15.23 -41.63
C ILE A 486 0.92 16.26 -40.56
N LYS A 487 0.00 16.67 -39.67
CA LYS A 487 0.31 17.62 -38.58
C LYS A 487 1.37 17.08 -37.62
N LEU A 488 1.30 15.79 -37.27
CA LEU A 488 2.29 15.17 -36.37
C LEU A 488 3.67 15.01 -37.03
N SER A 489 3.75 14.96 -38.36
CA SER A 489 5.02 14.87 -39.11
C SER A 489 5.79 16.19 -39.19
N GLN A 490 5.10 17.33 -39.06
CA GLN A 490 5.69 18.66 -39.20
C GLN A 490 6.69 18.98 -38.07
N LYS A 491 7.84 19.57 -38.42
CA LYS A 491 8.84 20.07 -37.45
C LYS A 491 8.27 21.25 -36.66
N GLY A 492 8.45 21.25 -35.33
CA GLY A 492 8.21 22.41 -34.46
C GLY A 492 7.06 22.28 -33.46
N THR A 493 6.29 21.19 -33.46
CA THR A 493 5.16 21.02 -32.54
C THR A 493 5.56 20.59 -31.13
N GLY A 494 6.77 20.04 -30.90
CA GLY A 494 7.26 19.62 -29.58
C GLY A 494 6.47 18.49 -28.90
N LEU A 495 5.34 18.08 -29.48
CA LEU A 495 4.35 17.16 -28.91
C LEU A 495 4.62 15.69 -29.24
N VAL A 496 5.52 15.40 -30.21
CA VAL A 496 5.79 14.04 -30.70
C VAL A 496 7.29 13.79 -30.73
N ARG A 497 7.69 12.58 -30.32
CA ARG A 497 9.10 12.16 -30.36
C ARG A 497 9.64 12.09 -31.79
N GLU A 498 10.92 12.43 -31.96
CA GLU A 498 11.58 12.55 -33.26
C GLU A 498 11.62 11.23 -34.06
N ASP A 499 11.75 10.09 -33.38
CA ASP A 499 11.74 8.76 -34.00
C ASP A 499 10.36 8.39 -34.54
N VAL A 500 9.29 8.69 -33.79
CA VAL A 500 7.90 8.52 -34.23
C VAL A 500 7.61 9.43 -35.43
N ARG A 501 8.04 10.69 -35.38
CA ARG A 501 7.88 11.67 -36.44
C ARG A 501 8.49 11.21 -37.77
N ARG A 502 9.71 10.70 -37.75
CA ARG A 502 10.40 10.15 -38.93
C ARG A 502 9.67 8.96 -39.53
N GLU A 503 9.09 8.11 -38.70
CA GLU A 503 8.33 6.94 -39.16
C GLU A 503 6.98 7.37 -39.78
N ILE A 504 6.32 8.39 -39.24
CA ILE A 504 5.13 9.01 -39.85
C ILE A 504 5.47 9.61 -41.22
N GLU A 505 6.58 10.34 -41.34
CA GLU A 505 7.04 10.88 -42.63
C GLU A 505 7.28 9.77 -43.66
N ARG A 506 7.92 8.67 -43.26
CA ARG A 506 8.15 7.50 -44.14
C ARG A 506 6.84 6.89 -44.61
N TYR A 507 5.88 6.70 -43.70
CA TYR A 507 4.57 6.17 -44.05
C TYR A 507 3.84 7.10 -45.04
N LEU A 508 3.78 8.40 -44.76
CA LEU A 508 3.11 9.37 -45.62
C LEU A 508 3.72 9.45 -47.02
N ARG A 509 5.04 9.28 -47.17
CA ARG A 509 5.73 9.19 -48.47
C ARG A 509 5.47 7.89 -49.22
N SER A 510 5.19 6.80 -48.50
CA SER A 510 4.84 5.51 -49.11
C SER A 510 3.34 5.39 -49.45
N ALA A 511 2.50 6.22 -48.83
CA ALA A 511 1.04 6.23 -48.99
C ALA A 511 0.52 7.39 -49.85
N SER A 512 1.43 8.23 -50.35
CA SER A 512 1.24 9.20 -51.44
C SER A 512 1.60 8.54 -52.76
#